data_AF-A0A450ZV57-F1
#
_entry.id   AF-A0A450ZV57-F1
#
_cell.length_a   1.000
_cell.length_b   1.000
_cell.length_c   1.000
_cell.angle_alpha   90.00
_cell.angle_beta   90.00
_cell.angle_gamma   90.00
#
_symmetry.space_group_name_H-M   'P 1'
#
loop_
_entity.id
_entity.type
_entity.pdbx_description
1 polymer ?
#
loop_
_entity_poly.entity_id
_entity_poly.type
_entity_poly.pdbx_seq_one_letter_code
_entity_poly.pdbx_strand_id
1 'polypeptide(L)'
;MPHVTIDEKGCRGCSLCVDNCPVQVFERTQPTDQSIQATARVVRAGDCIGCFACHYLCPSQCIALRDVEIQRPFYRVDENTALVERFLQEGATTRGVTTQGLGADDWEEAYQDVAITLVSLADAIESIMGRGLNALGRRSGVVAAPHFPELYEERDLAGKLTRLRKRFRHSFDFEFSISDENIAFTFMPCGLHSIVEESGQQVGEAVLCRLFHDFWAGLIGNHDGKNYRYRVPDVGSECRLILTPVG
;
A
#
# COMPACT_ATOMS: atom_id res chain seq x y z
N MET A 1 -13.15 -27.83 -3.15
CA MET A 1 -12.52 -27.18 -4.31
C MET A 1 -12.77 -25.69 -4.17
N PRO A 2 -11.77 -24.82 -4.39
CA PRO A 2 -11.94 -23.39 -4.27
C PRO A 2 -13.04 -22.88 -5.22
N HIS A 3 -13.86 -21.95 -4.76
CA HIS A 3 -14.90 -21.31 -5.55
C HIS A 3 -14.58 -19.83 -5.74
N VAL A 4 -14.18 -19.45 -6.96
CA VAL A 4 -13.77 -18.09 -7.32
C VAL A 4 -14.86 -17.36 -8.10
N THR A 5 -15.13 -16.11 -7.73
CA THR A 5 -16.11 -15.24 -8.38
C THR A 5 -15.56 -13.83 -8.55
N ILE A 6 -16.04 -13.14 -9.58
CA ILE A 6 -15.79 -11.71 -9.81
C ILE A 6 -17.11 -10.96 -9.89
N ASP A 7 -17.21 -9.83 -9.18
CA ASP A 7 -18.26 -8.83 -9.41
C ASP A 7 -17.86 -7.97 -10.62
N GLU A 8 -18.47 -8.27 -11.76
CA GLU A 8 -18.20 -7.59 -13.03
C GLU A 8 -18.53 -6.08 -12.96
N LYS A 9 -19.49 -5.67 -12.12
CA LYS A 9 -19.85 -4.24 -11.96
C LYS A 9 -18.76 -3.46 -11.23
N GLY A 10 -18.03 -4.12 -10.32
CA GLY A 10 -16.90 -3.54 -9.61
C GLY A 10 -15.56 -3.63 -10.36
N CYS A 11 -15.52 -4.32 -11.50
CA CYS A 11 -14.28 -4.55 -12.25
C CYS A 11 -13.84 -3.28 -13.02
N ARG A 12 -12.59 -2.85 -12.82
CA ARG A 12 -12.00 -1.69 -13.53
C ARG A 12 -11.24 -2.07 -14.82
N GLY A 13 -11.30 -3.32 -15.26
CA GLY A 13 -10.66 -3.73 -16.52
C GLY A 13 -9.13 -3.70 -16.55
N CYS A 14 -8.45 -3.61 -15.40
CA CYS A 14 -6.99 -3.51 -15.30
C CYS A 14 -6.22 -4.78 -15.72
N SER A 15 -6.90 -5.91 -15.93
CA SER A 15 -6.33 -7.20 -16.38
C SER A 15 -5.33 -7.88 -15.45
N LEU A 16 -4.98 -7.30 -14.29
CA LEU A 16 -4.03 -7.91 -13.34
C LEU A 16 -4.36 -9.37 -12.96
N CYS A 17 -5.64 -9.71 -12.79
CA CYS A 17 -6.05 -11.08 -12.49
C CYS A 17 -5.89 -12.06 -13.68
N VAL A 18 -5.98 -11.56 -14.91
CA VAL A 18 -5.76 -12.35 -16.13
C VAL A 18 -4.26 -12.62 -16.28
N ASP A 19 -3.44 -11.58 -16.15
CA ASP A 19 -2.00 -11.64 -16.40
C ASP A 19 -1.25 -12.46 -15.33
N ASN A 20 -1.74 -12.43 -14.08
CA ASN A 20 -1.05 -13.05 -12.94
C ASN A 20 -1.65 -14.40 -12.50
N CYS A 21 -2.72 -14.90 -13.14
CA CYS A 21 -3.29 -16.19 -12.76
C CYS A 21 -2.45 -17.33 -13.36
N PRO A 22 -1.74 -18.15 -12.57
CA PRO A 22 -0.85 -19.19 -13.10
C PRO A 22 -1.60 -20.31 -13.82
N VAL A 23 -2.91 -20.44 -13.55
CA VAL A 23 -3.81 -21.45 -14.11
C VAL A 23 -4.87 -20.85 -15.04
N GLN A 24 -4.71 -19.57 -15.41
CA GLN A 24 -5.54 -18.91 -16.44
C GLN A 24 -7.07 -19.02 -16.21
N VAL A 25 -7.50 -18.83 -14.96
CA VAL A 25 -8.92 -18.87 -14.56
C VAL A 25 -9.74 -17.76 -15.22
N PHE A 26 -9.09 -16.63 -15.54
CA PHE A 26 -9.73 -15.40 -16.00
C PHE A 26 -9.43 -15.12 -17.47
N GLU A 27 -10.40 -14.54 -18.16
CA GLU A 27 -10.23 -13.95 -19.50
C GLU A 27 -10.75 -12.51 -19.51
N ARG A 28 -10.24 -11.72 -20.45
CA ARG A 28 -10.69 -10.35 -20.67
C ARG A 28 -11.85 -10.36 -21.66
N THR A 29 -12.97 -9.75 -21.29
CA THR A 29 -14.10 -9.56 -22.18
C THR A 29 -13.76 -8.54 -23.26
N GLN A 30 -14.41 -8.64 -24.42
CA GLN A 30 -14.31 -7.61 -25.44
C GLN A 30 -15.32 -6.49 -25.11
N PRO A 31 -14.99 -5.21 -25.43
CA PRO A 31 -15.97 -4.14 -25.39
C PRO A 31 -17.18 -4.52 -26.26
N THR A 32 -18.39 -4.24 -25.78
CA THR A 32 -19.64 -4.46 -26.53
C THR A 32 -20.41 -3.14 -26.63
N ASP A 33 -21.42 -3.07 -27.49
CA ASP A 33 -22.27 -1.88 -27.64
C ASP A 33 -22.95 -1.45 -26.32
N GLN A 34 -23.07 -2.37 -25.35
CA GLN A 34 -23.68 -2.11 -24.03
C GLN A 34 -22.65 -1.86 -22.92
N SER A 35 -21.36 -2.12 -23.16
CA SER A 35 -20.27 -1.91 -22.19
C SER A 35 -19.00 -1.47 -22.91
N ILE A 36 -18.66 -0.19 -22.71
CA ILE A 36 -17.49 0.46 -23.30
C ILE A 36 -16.18 -0.11 -22.72
N GLN A 37 -16.23 -0.69 -21.52
CA GLN A 37 -15.05 -1.15 -20.80
C GLN A 37 -14.94 -2.68 -20.82
N ALA A 38 -13.80 -3.17 -21.30
CA ALA A 38 -13.40 -4.57 -21.18
C ALA A 38 -13.16 -4.93 -19.70
N THR A 39 -13.88 -5.92 -19.19
CA THR A 39 -13.80 -6.44 -17.82
C THR A 39 -13.12 -7.81 -17.79
N ALA A 40 -12.77 -8.29 -16.59
CA ALA A 40 -12.34 -9.67 -16.42
C ALA A 40 -13.55 -10.56 -16.10
N ARG A 41 -13.53 -11.80 -16.59
CA ARG A 41 -14.55 -12.83 -16.30
C ARG A 41 -13.89 -14.15 -15.93
N VAL A 42 -14.51 -14.88 -15.01
CA VAL A 42 -14.08 -16.25 -14.67
C VAL A 42 -14.57 -17.20 -15.75
N VAL A 43 -13.65 -17.86 -16.45
CA VAL A 43 -13.95 -18.83 -17.53
C VAL A 43 -13.58 -20.26 -17.16
N ARG A 44 -12.60 -20.45 -16.28
CA ARG A 44 -12.11 -21.77 -15.84
C ARG A 44 -12.11 -21.88 -14.32
N ALA A 45 -13.27 -21.68 -13.71
CA ALA A 45 -13.41 -21.71 -12.24
C ALA A 45 -12.89 -23.02 -11.61
N GLY A 46 -13.04 -24.15 -12.31
CA GLY A 46 -12.59 -25.46 -11.86
C GLY A 46 -11.07 -25.61 -11.75
N ASP A 47 -10.29 -24.80 -12.48
CA ASP A 47 -8.82 -24.83 -12.45
C ASP A 47 -8.26 -24.01 -11.29
N CYS A 48 -9.12 -23.32 -10.53
CA CYS A 48 -8.69 -22.48 -9.43
C CYS A 48 -8.00 -23.29 -8.33
N ILE A 49 -6.71 -23.01 -8.13
CA ILE A 49 -5.89 -23.60 -7.06
C ILE A 49 -6.03 -22.90 -5.71
N GLY A 50 -6.85 -21.84 -5.63
CA GLY A 50 -7.12 -21.15 -4.36
C GLY A 50 -5.93 -20.39 -3.77
N CYS A 51 -5.03 -19.84 -4.59
CA CYS A 51 -3.82 -19.14 -4.12
C CYS A 51 -4.05 -17.68 -3.66
N PHE A 52 -5.25 -17.13 -3.83
CA PHE A 52 -5.64 -15.74 -3.49
C PHE A 52 -4.87 -14.60 -4.19
N ALA A 53 -3.93 -14.87 -5.11
CA ALA A 53 -3.19 -13.81 -5.80
C ALA A 53 -4.10 -12.80 -6.52
N CYS A 54 -5.12 -13.27 -7.25
CA CYS A 54 -6.08 -12.39 -7.92
C CYS A 54 -6.91 -11.54 -6.96
N HIS A 55 -7.25 -12.06 -5.77
CA HIS A 55 -7.96 -11.33 -4.73
C HIS A 55 -7.13 -10.16 -4.21
N TYR A 56 -5.85 -10.39 -3.90
CA TYR A 56 -4.96 -9.36 -3.37
C TYR A 56 -4.46 -8.34 -4.41
N LEU A 57 -4.33 -8.75 -5.67
CA LEU A 57 -3.94 -7.86 -6.76
C LEU A 57 -5.08 -6.98 -7.26
N CYS A 58 -6.34 -7.33 -6.99
CA CYS A 58 -7.50 -6.60 -7.49
C CYS A 58 -7.63 -5.22 -6.81
N PRO A 59 -7.39 -4.09 -7.51
CA PRO A 59 -7.41 -2.77 -6.88
C PRO A 59 -8.82 -2.32 -6.49
N SER A 60 -9.86 -2.91 -7.09
CA SER A 60 -11.26 -2.66 -6.77
C SER A 60 -11.84 -3.69 -5.81
N GLN A 61 -11.04 -4.67 -5.35
CA GLN A 61 -11.45 -5.72 -4.41
C GLN A 61 -12.73 -6.47 -4.84
N CYS A 62 -12.95 -6.61 -6.15
CA CYS A 62 -14.18 -7.20 -6.70
C CYS A 62 -14.08 -8.72 -6.93
N ILE A 63 -13.01 -9.39 -6.46
CA ILE A 63 -12.80 -10.83 -6.62
C ILE A 63 -12.91 -11.52 -5.26
N ALA A 64 -13.69 -12.59 -5.17
CA ALA A 64 -13.86 -13.39 -3.96
C ALA A 64 -13.48 -14.86 -4.21
N LEU A 65 -12.86 -15.49 -3.21
CA LEU A 65 -12.62 -16.92 -3.15
C LEU A 65 -13.35 -17.49 -1.92
N ARG A 66 -14.01 -18.63 -2.10
CA ARG A 66 -14.72 -19.39 -1.06
C ARG A 66 -14.28 -20.85 -1.09
N ASP A 67 -14.66 -21.63 -0.08
CA ASP A 67 -14.41 -23.08 -0.01
C ASP A 67 -12.92 -23.47 -0.08
N VAL A 68 -12.06 -22.55 0.38
CA VAL A 68 -10.61 -22.71 0.52
C VAL A 68 -10.14 -21.86 1.70
N GLU A 69 -9.13 -22.35 2.42
CA GLU A 69 -8.48 -21.57 3.48
C GLU A 69 -7.78 -20.34 2.89
N ILE A 70 -7.98 -19.18 3.53
CA ILE A 70 -7.39 -17.91 3.08
C ILE A 70 -5.87 -18.04 3.04
N GLN A 71 -5.31 -18.02 1.83
CA GLN A 71 -3.87 -18.02 1.63
C GLN A 71 -3.33 -16.61 1.76
N ARG A 72 -2.14 -16.45 2.34
CA ARG A 72 -1.52 -15.13 2.51
C ARG A 72 -0.85 -14.69 1.18
N PRO A 73 -0.73 -13.38 0.89
CA PRO A 73 0.05 -12.86 -0.22
C PRO A 73 1.55 -13.03 0.04
N PHE A 74 2.09 -14.22 -0.23
CA PHE A 74 3.48 -14.58 0.08
C PHE A 74 4.54 -13.88 -0.80
N TYR A 75 4.16 -13.31 -1.95
CA TYR A 75 5.08 -12.75 -2.96
C TYR A 75 5.61 -11.34 -2.65
N ARG A 76 5.32 -10.78 -1.47
CA ARG A 76 5.82 -9.45 -1.03
C ARG A 76 6.65 -9.51 0.25
N VAL A 77 7.03 -10.70 0.67
CA VAL A 77 7.76 -10.92 1.92
C VAL A 77 9.24 -11.15 1.60
N ASP A 78 10.10 -10.21 1.99
CA ASP A 78 11.56 -10.27 1.77
C ASP A 78 12.14 -11.64 2.18
N GLU A 79 11.66 -12.21 3.29
CA GLU A 79 12.11 -13.50 3.80
C GLU A 79 11.80 -14.67 2.83
N ASN A 80 10.66 -14.62 2.13
CA ASN A 80 10.28 -15.62 1.15
C ASN A 80 11.10 -15.49 -0.12
N THR A 81 11.32 -14.26 -0.59
CA THR A 81 12.20 -13.98 -1.73
C THR A 81 13.62 -14.48 -1.40
N ALA A 82 14.17 -14.12 -0.25
CA ALA A 82 15.49 -14.58 0.20
C ALA A 82 15.58 -16.11 0.36
N LEU A 83 14.47 -16.78 0.70
CA LEU A 83 14.42 -18.24 0.74
C LEU A 83 14.47 -18.83 -0.69
N VAL A 84 13.67 -18.28 -1.61
CA VAL A 84 13.68 -18.68 -3.03
C VAL A 84 15.06 -18.44 -3.65
N GLU A 85 15.69 -17.30 -3.41
CA GLU A 85 17.06 -17.00 -3.87
C GLU A 85 18.07 -18.03 -3.38
N ARG A 86 18.01 -18.38 -2.09
CA ARG A 86 18.86 -19.43 -1.51
C ARG A 86 18.63 -20.79 -2.18
N PHE A 87 17.39 -21.13 -2.50
CA PHE A 87 17.06 -22.39 -3.17
C PHE A 87 17.48 -22.40 -4.64
N LEU A 88 17.27 -21.29 -5.36
CA LEU A 88 17.65 -21.16 -6.77
C LEU A 88 19.16 -21.03 -6.95
N GLN A 89 19.91 -20.71 -5.90
CA GLN A 89 21.35 -20.36 -5.96
C GLN A 89 21.63 -19.22 -6.96
N GLU A 90 20.59 -18.48 -7.30
CA GLU A 90 20.57 -17.33 -8.20
C GLU A 90 19.85 -16.21 -7.43
N GLY A 91 20.41 -15.00 -7.43
CA GLY A 91 19.70 -13.82 -6.90
C GLY A 91 18.43 -13.58 -7.72
N ALA A 92 17.32 -13.19 -7.08
CA ALA A 92 16.06 -12.95 -7.76
C ALA A 92 16.14 -11.73 -8.69
N THR A 93 17.22 -10.97 -8.58
CA THR A 93 17.63 -9.97 -9.53
C THR A 93 18.49 -10.64 -10.62
N THR A 94 17.94 -10.71 -11.83
CA THR A 94 18.67 -10.66 -13.12
C THR A 94 19.01 -11.97 -13.86
N ARG A 95 18.00 -12.72 -14.31
CA ARG A 95 18.07 -13.27 -15.68
C ARG A 95 17.61 -12.18 -16.67
N GLY A 96 18.51 -11.26 -16.99
CA GLY A 96 18.40 -10.40 -18.19
C GLY A 96 18.00 -8.93 -17.99
N VAL A 97 17.43 -8.53 -16.85
CA VAL A 97 17.36 -7.10 -16.49
C VAL A 97 18.60 -6.79 -15.68
N THR A 98 19.74 -6.58 -16.34
CA THR A 98 20.86 -5.95 -15.63
C THR A 98 20.32 -4.62 -15.11
N THR A 99 20.26 -4.44 -13.80
CA THR A 99 20.47 -3.11 -13.25
C THR A 99 21.88 -2.72 -13.71
N GLN A 100 22.02 -2.23 -14.95
CA GLN A 100 23.08 -1.29 -15.26
C GLN A 100 22.90 -0.22 -14.19
N GLY A 101 23.81 -0.26 -13.21
CA GLY A 101 23.57 0.26 -11.87
C GLY A 101 23.15 1.71 -11.96
N LEU A 102 21.92 1.98 -11.51
CA LEU A 102 21.42 3.34 -11.38
C LEU A 102 22.45 4.15 -10.60
N GLY A 103 22.99 5.18 -11.26
CA GLY A 103 23.93 6.12 -10.68
C GLY A 103 23.22 7.08 -9.74
N ALA A 104 23.99 7.86 -8.98
CA ALA A 104 23.43 8.89 -8.10
C ALA A 104 22.52 9.87 -8.86
N ASP A 105 22.88 10.19 -10.10
CA ASP A 105 22.10 11.09 -10.97
C ASP A 105 20.74 10.48 -11.35
N ASP A 106 20.68 9.17 -11.64
CA ASP A 106 19.41 8.49 -11.93
C ASP A 106 18.48 8.48 -10.70
N TRP A 107 19.05 8.31 -9.50
CA TRP A 107 18.31 8.38 -8.25
C TRP A 107 17.79 9.78 -7.95
N GLU A 108 18.61 10.80 -8.21
CA GLU A 108 18.25 12.21 -8.02
C GLU A 108 17.12 12.61 -8.99
N GLU A 109 17.23 12.24 -10.27
CA GLU A 109 16.17 12.48 -11.26
C GLU A 109 14.86 11.79 -10.85
N ALA A 110 14.93 10.51 -10.45
CA ALA A 110 13.75 9.78 -9.98
C ALA A 110 13.15 10.39 -8.71
N TYR A 111 13.98 10.85 -7.78
CA TYR A 111 13.51 11.52 -6.57
C TYR A 111 12.78 12.83 -6.91
N GLN A 112 13.34 13.66 -7.78
CA GLN A 112 12.72 14.92 -8.20
C GLN A 112 11.38 14.69 -8.91
N ASP A 113 11.30 13.72 -9.82
CA ASP A 113 10.04 13.39 -10.52
C ASP A 113 8.95 12.93 -9.55
N VAL A 114 9.29 12.05 -8.60
CA VAL A 114 8.38 11.59 -7.56
C VAL A 114 7.96 12.74 -6.64
N ALA A 115 8.89 13.60 -6.23
CA ALA A 115 8.62 14.75 -5.37
C ALA A 115 7.62 15.72 -6.02
N ILE A 116 7.87 16.11 -7.27
CA ILE A 116 6.98 16.99 -8.06
C ILE A 116 5.60 16.33 -8.23
N THR A 117 5.58 15.03 -8.54
CA THR A 117 4.33 14.28 -8.72
C THR A 117 3.52 14.24 -7.43
N LEU A 118 4.16 13.98 -6.27
CA LEU A 118 3.48 13.93 -4.98
C LEU A 118 2.86 15.28 -4.60
N VAL A 119 3.60 16.37 -4.79
CA VAL A 119 3.10 17.73 -4.52
C VAL A 119 1.96 18.08 -5.46
N SER A 120 2.14 17.88 -6.77
CA SER A 120 1.10 18.17 -7.78
C SER A 120 -0.17 17.36 -7.56
N LEU A 121 -0.03 16.09 -7.18
CA LEU A 121 -1.16 15.23 -6.85
C LEU A 121 -1.87 15.71 -5.58
N ALA A 122 -1.12 16.10 -4.55
CA ALA A 122 -1.70 16.63 -3.31
C ALA A 122 -2.52 17.90 -3.59
N ASP A 123 -1.98 18.84 -4.36
CA ASP A 123 -2.65 20.08 -4.73
C ASP A 123 -3.92 19.81 -5.58
N ALA A 124 -3.84 18.86 -6.52
CA ALA A 124 -5.00 18.44 -7.29
C ALA A 124 -6.10 17.82 -6.42
N ILE A 125 -5.72 16.96 -5.46
CA ILE A 125 -6.67 16.37 -4.51
C ILE A 125 -7.32 17.45 -3.65
N GLU A 126 -6.55 18.42 -3.13
CA GLU A 126 -7.10 19.52 -2.33
C GLU A 126 -8.11 20.35 -3.14
N SER A 127 -7.76 20.69 -4.38
CA SER A 127 -8.62 21.43 -5.32
C SER A 127 -9.97 20.72 -5.58
N ILE A 128 -9.95 19.40 -5.73
CA ILE A 128 -11.16 18.60 -6.00
C ILE A 128 -11.99 18.35 -4.74
N MET A 129 -11.33 18.02 -3.62
CA MET A 129 -12.02 17.51 -2.42
C MET A 129 -12.42 18.61 -1.43
N GLY A 130 -11.71 19.74 -1.41
CA GLY A 130 -11.90 20.80 -0.43
C GLY A 130 -12.00 20.27 1.00
N ARG A 131 -13.18 20.41 1.63
CA ARG A 131 -13.45 19.95 3.02
C ARG A 131 -13.37 18.43 3.21
N GLY A 132 -13.37 17.64 2.14
CA GLY A 132 -13.34 16.17 2.21
C GLY A 132 -11.96 15.54 2.35
N LEU A 133 -10.88 16.34 2.33
CA LEU A 133 -9.50 15.89 2.29
C LEU A 133 -9.14 14.90 3.41
N ASN A 134 -9.42 15.25 4.66
CA ASN A 134 -9.01 14.43 5.82
C ASN A 134 -9.70 13.06 5.84
N ALA A 135 -10.98 13.03 5.43
CA ALA A 135 -11.74 11.79 5.33
C ALA A 135 -11.24 10.91 4.17
N LEU A 136 -10.71 11.51 3.10
CA LEU A 136 -10.04 10.76 2.03
C LEU A 136 -8.75 10.14 2.54
N GLY A 137 -7.85 10.93 3.16
CA GLY A 137 -6.58 10.43 3.69
C GLY A 137 -6.76 9.22 4.60
N ARG A 138 -7.65 9.31 5.59
CA ARG A 138 -7.93 8.18 6.52
C ARG A 138 -8.48 6.95 5.81
N ARG A 139 -9.44 7.14 4.90
CA ARG A 139 -10.00 6.01 4.14
C ARG A 139 -8.95 5.36 3.26
N SER A 140 -8.03 6.12 2.67
CA SER A 140 -6.91 5.57 1.92
C SER A 140 -6.03 4.66 2.80
N GLY A 141 -5.77 5.04 4.05
CA GLY A 141 -5.07 4.19 5.03
C GLY A 141 -5.80 2.88 5.31
N VAL A 142 -7.12 2.96 5.55
CA VAL A 142 -7.96 1.77 5.76
C VAL A 142 -7.98 0.86 4.54
N VAL A 143 -8.10 1.43 3.33
CA VAL A 143 -8.08 0.67 2.07
C VAL A 143 -6.72 0.02 1.83
N ALA A 144 -5.63 0.65 2.27
CA ALA A 144 -4.28 0.10 2.13
C ALA A 144 -3.98 -1.02 3.13
N ALA A 145 -4.55 -0.97 4.33
CA ALA A 145 -4.24 -1.91 5.43
C ALA A 145 -4.30 -3.40 5.03
N PRO A 146 -5.29 -3.88 4.26
CA PRO A 146 -5.33 -5.29 3.85
C PRO A 146 -4.16 -5.74 2.97
N HIS A 147 -3.45 -4.80 2.35
CA HIS A 147 -2.35 -5.07 1.43
C HIS A 147 -0.97 -5.18 2.13
N PHE A 148 -0.93 -5.18 3.46
CA PHE A 148 0.26 -5.44 4.29
C PHE A 148 0.15 -6.79 5.02
N PRO A 149 0.30 -7.91 4.31
CA PRO A 149 0.04 -9.22 4.88
C PRO A 149 0.98 -9.68 5.98
N GLU A 150 2.21 -9.17 5.99
CA GLU A 150 3.21 -9.42 7.02
C GLU A 150 2.73 -9.01 8.42
N LEU A 151 1.69 -8.16 8.51
CA LEU A 151 1.11 -7.69 9.76
C LEU A 151 0.10 -8.68 10.36
N TYR A 152 -0.40 -9.63 9.59
CA TYR A 152 -1.31 -10.67 10.11
C TYR A 152 -0.59 -11.75 10.92
N GLU A 153 0.75 -11.81 10.85
CA GLU A 153 1.57 -12.71 11.67
C GLU A 153 1.63 -12.29 13.13
N GLU A 154 1.47 -11.00 13.38
CA GLU A 154 1.64 -10.40 14.69
C GLU A 154 0.29 -10.30 15.41
N ARG A 155 0.26 -10.75 16.67
CA ARG A 155 -0.98 -10.79 17.46
C ARG A 155 -1.30 -9.44 18.11
N ASP A 156 -0.27 -8.71 18.53
CA ASP A 156 -0.40 -7.42 19.18
C ASP A 156 0.03 -6.27 18.26
N LEU A 157 -0.33 -5.05 18.64
CA LEU A 157 -0.03 -3.86 17.87
C LEU A 157 1.48 -3.58 17.79
N ALA A 158 2.24 -3.82 18.86
CA ALA A 158 3.67 -3.53 18.89
C ALA A 158 4.47 -4.38 17.88
N GLY A 159 4.12 -5.67 17.76
CA GLY A 159 4.65 -6.56 16.72
C GLY A 159 4.31 -6.05 15.33
N LYS A 160 3.04 -5.69 15.07
CA LYS A 160 2.61 -5.10 13.79
C LYS A 160 3.39 -3.84 13.44
N LEU A 161 3.57 -2.92 14.39
CA LEU A 161 4.34 -1.69 14.18
C LEU A 161 5.82 -1.97 13.87
N THR A 162 6.41 -3.00 14.50
CA THR A 162 7.77 -3.44 14.21
C THR A 162 7.92 -4.01 12.79
N ARG A 163 6.94 -4.79 12.32
CA ARG A 163 6.90 -5.28 10.93
C ARG A 163 6.69 -4.13 9.94
N LEU A 164 5.81 -3.16 10.25
CA LEU A 164 5.64 -1.94 9.46
C LEU A 164 6.94 -1.13 9.34
N ARG A 165 7.71 -0.99 10.43
CA ARG A 165 9.01 -0.33 10.40
C ARG A 165 9.95 -1.02 9.43
N LYS A 166 10.06 -2.35 9.52
CA LYS A 166 10.87 -3.15 8.59
C LYS A 166 10.42 -2.99 7.13
N ARG A 167 9.12 -2.85 6.89
CA ARG A 167 8.52 -2.66 5.56
C ARG A 167 8.89 -1.31 4.93
N PHE A 168 8.84 -0.23 5.72
CA PHE A 168 9.08 1.13 5.24
C PHE A 168 10.55 1.58 5.30
N ARG A 169 11.46 0.81 5.92
CA ARG A 169 12.88 1.17 6.17
C ARG A 169 13.67 1.77 4.99
N HIS A 170 13.29 1.47 3.75
CA HIS A 170 13.95 1.99 2.55
C HIS A 170 13.32 3.29 2.01
N SER A 171 12.18 3.70 2.55
CA SER A 171 11.48 4.96 2.25
C SER A 171 11.65 5.96 3.40
N PHE A 172 11.39 5.53 4.63
CA PHE A 172 11.62 6.28 5.87
C PHE A 172 11.68 5.29 7.04
N ASP A 173 12.37 5.68 8.11
CA ASP A 173 12.36 4.92 9.36
C ASP A 173 11.50 5.63 10.41
N PHE A 174 11.11 4.90 11.45
CA PHE A 174 10.41 5.47 12.59
C PHE A 174 10.64 4.70 13.89
N GLU A 175 10.65 5.41 14.99
CA GLU A 175 10.51 4.84 16.32
C GLU A 175 9.08 5.00 16.82
N PHE A 176 8.65 4.12 17.73
CA PHE A 176 7.33 4.23 18.35
C PHE A 176 7.35 3.87 19.83
N SER A 177 6.40 4.44 20.58
CA SER A 177 6.10 4.08 21.96
C SER A 177 4.59 4.09 22.20
N ILE A 178 4.12 3.19 23.06
CA ILE A 178 2.70 3.06 23.41
C ILE A 178 2.59 3.35 24.92
N SER A 179 1.79 4.34 25.30
CA SER A 179 1.53 4.71 26.69
C SER A 179 0.12 5.26 26.84
N ASP A 180 -0.63 4.79 27.84
CA ASP A 180 -2.00 5.22 28.12
C ASP A 180 -2.90 5.20 26.87
N GLU A 181 -2.80 4.11 26.11
CA GLU A 181 -3.44 3.90 24.80
C GLU A 181 -3.05 4.88 23.67
N ASN A 182 -2.26 5.91 23.97
CA ASN A 182 -1.68 6.77 22.94
C ASN A 182 -0.49 6.07 22.29
N ILE A 183 -0.27 6.39 21.03
CA ILE A 183 0.88 5.90 20.27
C ILE A 183 1.66 7.11 19.78
N ALA A 184 2.90 7.25 20.23
CA ALA A 184 3.81 8.27 19.72
C ALA A 184 4.74 7.64 18.68
N PHE A 185 4.92 8.33 17.56
CA PHE A 185 5.86 8.00 16.50
C PHE A 185 6.85 9.14 16.31
N THR A 186 8.10 8.80 15.99
CA THR A 186 9.11 9.75 15.53
C THR A 186 9.66 9.24 14.20
N PHE A 187 9.36 9.92 13.10
CA PHE A 187 9.84 9.58 11.76
C PHE A 187 11.19 10.23 11.50
N MET A 188 12.20 9.42 11.15
CA MET A 188 13.60 9.86 11.06
C MET A 188 14.35 9.09 9.94
N PRO A 189 14.81 9.77 8.88
CA PRO A 189 14.37 11.10 8.49
C PRO A 189 12.87 11.08 8.11
N CYS A 190 12.19 12.21 8.27
CA CYS A 190 10.86 12.42 7.73
C CYS A 190 10.92 12.35 6.20
N GLY A 191 10.27 11.33 5.61
CA GLY A 191 10.28 11.11 4.15
C GLY A 191 9.62 12.21 3.32
N LEU A 192 8.98 13.21 3.95
CA LEU A 192 8.32 14.32 3.27
C LEU A 192 9.00 15.67 3.51
N HIS A 193 9.97 15.76 4.42
CA HIS A 193 10.54 17.04 4.83
C HIS A 193 11.13 17.81 3.67
N SER A 194 12.11 17.21 2.97
CA SER A 194 12.78 17.82 1.82
C SER A 194 11.81 18.07 0.66
N ILE A 195 10.93 17.12 0.34
CA ILE A 195 9.90 17.27 -0.70
C ILE A 195 9.04 18.53 -0.46
N VAL A 196 8.56 18.69 0.77
CA VAL A 196 7.67 19.81 1.12
C VAL A 196 8.45 21.13 1.17
N GLU A 197 9.64 21.15 1.76
CA GLU A 197 10.48 22.34 1.86
C GLU A 197 10.92 22.85 0.49
N GLU A 198 11.41 21.97 -0.38
CA GLU A 198 11.86 22.30 -1.73
C GLU A 198 10.71 22.76 -2.64
N SER A 199 9.48 22.29 -2.38
CA SER A 199 8.28 22.80 -3.06
C SER A 199 7.84 24.20 -2.61
N GLY A 200 8.52 24.80 -1.63
CA GLY A 200 8.18 26.10 -1.06
C GLY A 200 6.94 26.09 -0.15
N GLN A 201 6.45 24.91 0.22
CA GLN A 201 5.33 24.75 1.15
C GLN A 201 5.82 24.67 2.60
N GLN A 202 4.97 25.04 3.55
CA GLN A 202 5.33 24.98 4.97
C GLN A 202 5.21 23.54 5.50
N VAL A 203 6.33 22.99 5.96
CA VAL A 203 6.40 21.65 6.57
C VAL A 203 5.45 21.57 7.76
N GLY A 204 4.63 20.52 7.80
CA GLY A 204 3.59 20.34 8.83
C GLY A 204 2.22 20.89 8.44
N GLU A 205 2.16 21.94 7.62
CA GLU A 205 0.91 22.55 7.16
C GLU A 205 0.53 22.13 5.72
N ALA A 206 1.51 21.72 4.92
CA ALA A 206 1.33 21.21 3.56
C ALA A 206 0.26 20.12 3.48
N VAL A 207 -0.48 20.11 2.36
CA VAL A 207 -1.50 19.09 2.05
C VAL A 207 -0.91 17.69 2.13
N LEU A 208 0.30 17.52 1.59
CA LEU A 208 1.00 16.23 1.57
C LEU A 208 1.28 15.72 2.99
N CYS A 209 1.71 16.59 3.92
CA CYS A 209 1.87 16.23 5.33
C CYS A 209 0.53 15.79 5.94
N ARG A 210 -0.56 16.53 5.70
CA ARG A 210 -1.89 16.19 6.24
C ARG A 210 -2.38 14.85 5.70
N LEU A 211 -2.30 14.63 4.39
CA LEU A 211 -2.66 13.38 3.73
C LEU A 211 -1.89 12.19 4.30
N PHE A 212 -0.58 12.31 4.50
CA PHE A 212 0.24 11.26 5.08
C PHE A 212 -0.17 10.93 6.52
N HIS A 213 -0.36 11.93 7.39
CA HIS A 213 -0.74 11.68 8.77
C HIS A 213 -2.16 11.12 8.92
N ASP A 214 -3.11 11.58 8.08
CA ASP A 214 -4.45 10.98 7.99
C ASP A 214 -4.38 9.54 7.49
N PHE A 215 -3.60 9.26 6.44
CA PHE A 215 -3.34 7.91 5.93
C PHE A 215 -2.77 7.01 7.03
N TRP A 216 -1.73 7.47 7.73
CA TRP A 216 -1.08 6.72 8.80
C TRP A 216 -2.06 6.41 9.93
N ALA A 217 -2.84 7.39 10.38
CA ALA A 217 -3.86 7.18 11.42
C ALA A 217 -4.93 6.16 10.99
N GLY A 218 -5.36 6.18 9.73
CA GLY A 218 -6.31 5.20 9.17
C GLY A 218 -5.71 3.79 9.08
N LEU A 219 -4.46 3.68 8.64
CA LEU A 219 -3.72 2.42 8.54
C LEU A 219 -3.55 1.77 9.92
N ILE A 220 -3.01 2.52 10.89
CA ILE A 220 -2.80 2.03 12.26
C ILE A 220 -4.14 1.70 12.93
N GLY A 221 -5.15 2.56 12.77
CA GLY A 221 -6.48 2.33 13.32
C GLY A 221 -7.12 1.04 12.81
N ASN A 222 -6.98 0.73 11.52
CA ASN A 222 -7.50 -0.52 10.96
C ASN A 222 -6.80 -1.76 11.56
N HIS A 223 -5.49 -1.69 11.80
CA HIS A 223 -4.74 -2.81 12.37
C HIS A 223 -4.93 -3.00 13.88
N ASP A 224 -5.24 -1.93 14.59
CA ASP A 224 -5.53 -1.93 16.02
C ASP A 224 -7.03 -2.13 16.35
N GLY A 225 -7.91 -1.92 15.38
CA GLY A 225 -9.36 -1.95 15.59
C GLY A 225 -9.89 -0.74 16.35
N LYS A 226 -9.16 0.37 16.35
CA LYS A 226 -9.53 1.64 17.01
C LYS A 226 -9.51 2.79 16.01
N ASN A 227 -10.29 3.83 16.28
CA ASN A 227 -10.16 5.09 15.56
C ASN A 227 -9.19 6.00 16.30
N TYR A 228 -8.34 6.72 15.57
CA TYR A 228 -7.35 7.63 16.14
C TYR A 228 -7.53 9.05 15.62
N ARG A 229 -7.49 10.03 16.53
CA ARG A 229 -7.13 11.41 16.21
C ARG A 229 -5.63 11.57 16.34
N TYR A 230 -5.05 12.57 15.68
CA TYR A 230 -3.61 12.80 15.77
C TYR A 230 -3.27 14.26 16.02
N ARG A 231 -2.06 14.47 16.54
CA ARG A 231 -1.37 15.77 16.59
C ARG A 231 0.08 15.59 16.16
N VAL A 232 0.66 16.65 15.60
CA VAL A 232 2.05 16.66 15.10
C VAL A 232 2.81 17.75 15.86
N PRO A 233 3.37 17.47 17.05
CA PRO A 233 4.03 18.47 17.88
C PRO A 233 5.34 19.00 17.29
N ASP A 234 6.06 18.20 16.50
CA ASP A 234 7.38 18.54 15.96
C ASP A 234 7.43 18.19 14.48
N VAL A 235 7.99 19.09 13.66
CA VAL A 235 8.10 18.95 12.20
C VAL A 235 9.49 19.38 11.74
N GLY A 236 10.02 18.74 10.71
CA GLY A 236 11.36 18.95 10.20
C GLY A 236 11.94 17.65 9.66
N SER A 237 13.28 17.53 9.67
CA SER A 237 13.98 16.28 9.37
C SER A 237 13.59 15.15 10.32
N GLU A 238 13.20 15.48 11.55
CA GLU A 238 12.49 14.60 12.47
C GLU A 238 11.04 15.09 12.58
N CYS A 239 10.07 14.19 12.38
CA CYS A 239 8.65 14.50 12.49
C CYS A 239 8.02 13.64 13.58
N ARG A 240 7.35 14.28 14.55
CA ARG A 240 6.71 13.57 15.66
C ARG A 240 5.21 13.56 15.49
N LEU A 241 4.61 12.37 15.57
CA LEU A 241 3.16 12.16 15.49
C LEU A 241 2.66 11.49 16.76
N ILE A 242 1.56 11.97 17.32
CA ILE A 242 0.92 11.32 18.47
C ILE A 242 -0.51 10.97 18.08
N LEU A 243 -0.81 9.68 18.06
CA LEU A 243 -2.15 9.13 17.91
C LEU A 243 -2.82 8.97 19.28
N THR A 244 -4.05 9.44 19.39
CA THR A 244 -4.91 9.30 20.57
C THR A 244 -6.21 8.61 20.17
N PRO A 245 -6.62 7.53 20.85
CA PRO A 245 -7.88 6.85 20.54
C PRO A 245 -9.06 7.80 20.61
N VAL A 246 -10.01 7.60 19.71
CA VAL A 246 -11.33 8.22 19.74
C VAL A 246 -12.27 7.15 20.27
N GLY A 247 -12.89 7.41 21.43
CA GLY A 247 -13.88 6.53 22.06
C GLY A 247 -15.15 6.38 21.24
#